data_AF-A0A382YJG3-F1
#
_entry.id   AF-A0A382YJG3-F1
#
_cell.length_a   1.000
_cell.length_b   1.000
_cell.length_c   1.000
_cell.angle_alpha   90.00
_cell.angle_beta   90.00
_cell.angle_gamma   90.00
#
_symmetry.space_group_name_H-M   'P 1'
#
loop_
_entity.id
_entity.type
_entity.pdbx_description
1 polymer ?
#
loop_
_entity_poly.entity_id
_entity_poly.type
_entity_poly.pdbx_seq_one_letter_code
_entity_poly.pdbx_strand_id
1 'polypeptide(L)'
;GHELTHRIKDRIAMLEGRWLLSASCNADFAIEHVYGHHVTVGTIKDPASANKGENVYTFYIRSTVMGHISAWKLELKRLRKKEYSPISLRNRMITGYMMSAFWCAVFYFAGGFFGLILFLGQAAFAKFILEVVNYMEHYGLSRKPEQPVGPEHSWNSTKTMSTLVLFSLTRHSAHHETPRVKFWKLDPYKDAPQMPYGYLTTLIICLIPPLWYKIINPSLNEWEQKNLPA
;
A
#
# COMPACT_ATOMS: atom_id res chain seq x y z
N GLY A 1 8.73 6.81 4.50
CA GLY A 1 8.77 6.16 3.17
C GLY A 1 7.57 6.56 2.34
N HIS A 2 6.43 5.91 2.57
CA HIS A 2 5.17 6.05 1.82
C HIS A 2 4.84 7.50 1.40
N GLU A 3 4.57 8.41 2.34
CA GLU A 3 4.15 9.78 2.02
C GLU A 3 5.15 10.54 1.11
N LEU A 4 6.46 10.34 1.33
CA LEU A 4 7.49 11.03 0.56
C LEU A 4 7.45 10.62 -0.92
N THR A 5 7.06 9.38 -1.22
CA THR A 5 6.99 8.87 -2.60
C THR A 5 5.81 9.42 -3.40
N HIS A 6 4.84 10.07 -2.74
CA HIS A 6 3.79 10.83 -3.41
C HIS A 6 4.27 12.19 -3.93
N ARG A 7 5.44 12.66 -3.49
CA ARG A 7 6.02 13.94 -3.90
C ARG A 7 6.77 13.84 -5.22
N ILE A 8 6.08 13.41 -6.29
CA ILE A 8 6.67 13.11 -7.60
C ILE A 8 7.46 14.26 -8.25
N LYS A 9 7.22 15.52 -7.86
CA LYS A 9 7.96 16.70 -8.33
C LYS A 9 9.20 17.02 -7.48
N ASP A 10 9.24 16.55 -6.24
CA ASP A 10 10.34 16.75 -5.30
C ASP A 10 11.29 15.55 -5.37
N ARG A 11 12.46 15.76 -5.99
CA ARG A 11 13.43 14.69 -6.22
C ARG A 11 14.07 14.21 -4.92
N ILE A 12 14.21 15.08 -3.92
CA ILE A 12 14.84 14.74 -2.64
C ILE A 12 13.88 13.87 -1.84
N ALA A 13 12.62 14.30 -1.70
CA ALA A 13 11.59 13.49 -1.04
C ALA A 13 11.43 12.12 -1.70
N MET A 14 11.41 12.05 -3.04
CA MET A 14 11.37 10.77 -3.76
C MET A 14 12.57 9.87 -3.46
N LEU A 15 13.78 10.45 -3.33
CA LEU A 15 14.99 9.70 -3.04
C LEU A 15 14.97 9.15 -1.60
N GLU A 16 14.67 10.01 -0.62
CA GLU A 16 14.54 9.64 0.79
C GLU A 16 13.45 8.59 1.00
N GLY A 17 12.28 8.79 0.37
CA GLY A 17 11.16 7.86 0.42
C GLY A 17 11.55 6.47 -0.06
N ARG A 18 12.33 6.38 -1.14
CA ARG A 18 12.82 5.11 -1.68
C ARG A 18 13.89 4.44 -0.81
N TRP A 19 14.81 5.20 -0.23
CA TRP A 19 15.77 4.66 0.74
C TRP A 19 15.10 4.12 2.00
N LEU A 20 14.07 4.81 2.51
CA LEU A 20 13.28 4.34 3.64
C LEU A 20 12.51 3.06 3.30
N LEU A 21 11.99 2.94 2.07
CA LEU A 21 11.31 1.72 1.62
C LEU A 21 12.27 0.57 1.32
N SER A 22 13.50 0.85 0.89
CA SER A 22 14.50 -0.20 0.65
C SER A 22 14.99 -0.84 1.95
N ALA A 23 14.85 -0.16 3.09
CA ALA A 23 15.12 -0.73 4.41
C ALA A 23 14.10 -1.81 4.81
N SER A 24 13.02 -2.00 4.06
CA SER A 24 12.13 -3.16 4.14
C SER A 24 12.08 -3.95 2.83
N CYS A 25 13.11 -3.84 1.99
CA CYS A 25 13.21 -4.50 0.68
C CYS A 25 12.03 -4.23 -0.27
N ASN A 26 11.34 -3.10 -0.12
CA ASN A 26 10.06 -2.81 -0.77
C ASN A 26 10.09 -1.47 -1.53
N ALA A 27 11.23 -1.14 -2.16
CA ALA A 27 11.41 0.11 -2.90
C ALA A 27 10.54 0.23 -4.17
N ASP A 28 10.07 -0.91 -4.69
CA ASP A 28 9.12 -1.05 -5.79
C ASP A 28 7.72 -0.50 -5.45
N PHE A 29 7.36 -0.45 -4.16
CA PHE A 29 6.15 0.21 -3.68
C PHE A 29 6.07 1.67 -4.15
N ALA A 30 7.19 2.39 -4.22
CA ALA A 30 7.23 3.77 -4.73
C ALA A 30 6.80 3.90 -6.21
N ILE A 31 6.77 2.79 -6.95
CA ILE A 31 6.32 2.71 -8.34
C ILE A 31 4.90 2.18 -8.38
N GLU A 32 4.67 1.01 -7.81
CA GLU A 32 3.38 0.34 -7.83
C GLU A 32 2.31 1.21 -7.19
N HIS A 33 2.56 1.66 -5.97
CA HIS A 33 1.54 2.35 -5.19
C HIS A 33 1.12 3.66 -5.88
N VAL A 34 2.12 4.48 -6.26
CA VAL A 34 1.92 5.82 -6.81
C VAL A 34 1.34 5.83 -8.23
N TYR A 35 1.79 4.90 -9.09
CA TYR A 35 1.44 4.91 -10.52
C TYR A 35 0.49 3.78 -10.92
N GLY A 36 0.26 2.81 -10.04
CA GLY A 36 -0.62 1.65 -10.19
C GLY A 36 -1.80 1.76 -9.24
N HIS A 37 -1.64 1.30 -8.00
CA HIS A 37 -2.70 1.21 -7.00
C HIS A 37 -3.57 2.48 -6.89
N HIS A 38 -2.99 3.68 -6.74
CA HIS A 38 -3.78 4.93 -6.69
C HIS A 38 -4.64 5.19 -7.94
N VAL A 39 -4.26 4.63 -9.09
CA VAL A 39 -5.00 4.75 -10.35
C VAL A 39 -6.04 3.64 -10.50
N THR A 40 -5.78 2.45 -9.95
CA THR A 40 -6.59 1.23 -10.16
C THR A 40 -7.32 0.73 -8.93
N VAL A 41 -7.18 1.38 -7.77
CA VAL A 41 -7.78 0.98 -6.49
C VAL A 41 -9.27 0.66 -6.64
N GLY A 42 -9.72 -0.42 -6.02
CA GLY A 42 -11.08 -0.95 -6.13
C GLY A 42 -11.39 -1.66 -7.45
N THR A 43 -10.44 -1.77 -8.40
CA THR A 43 -10.67 -2.48 -9.67
C THR A 43 -9.96 -3.83 -9.69
N ILE A 44 -10.38 -4.72 -10.60
CA ILE A 44 -9.72 -6.03 -10.82
C ILE A 44 -8.25 -5.94 -11.22
N LYS A 45 -7.78 -4.76 -11.66
CA LYS A 45 -6.39 -4.54 -12.08
C LYS A 45 -5.48 -4.20 -10.91
N ASP A 46 -6.03 -3.84 -9.76
CA ASP A 46 -5.26 -3.47 -8.58
C ASP A 46 -4.89 -4.69 -7.74
N PRO A 47 -3.59 -5.00 -7.60
CA PRO A 47 -3.15 -6.11 -6.76
C PRO A 47 -3.43 -5.86 -5.27
N ALA A 48 -3.47 -4.60 -4.84
CA ALA A 48 -3.60 -4.20 -3.44
C ALA A 48 -5.05 -3.93 -2.98
N SER A 49 -6.04 -4.23 -3.82
CA SER A 49 -7.46 -4.27 -3.41
C SER A 49 -7.87 -5.69 -3.07
N ALA A 50 -8.40 -5.90 -1.86
CA ALA A 50 -8.78 -7.23 -1.38
C ALA A 50 -10.20 -7.58 -1.82
N ASN A 51 -10.40 -8.79 -2.33
CA ASN A 51 -11.72 -9.23 -2.76
C ASN A 51 -12.59 -9.57 -1.55
N LYS A 52 -13.91 -9.41 -1.67
CA LYS A 52 -14.85 -9.89 -0.64
C LYS A 52 -14.66 -11.40 -0.41
N GLY A 53 -14.42 -11.78 0.84
CA GLY A 53 -14.19 -13.17 1.26
C GLY A 53 -12.75 -13.68 1.09
N GLU A 54 -11.85 -12.88 0.51
CA GLU A 54 -10.43 -13.20 0.45
C GLU A 54 -9.83 -13.11 1.87
N ASN A 55 -9.06 -14.11 2.29
CA ASN A 55 -8.39 -14.04 3.58
C ASN A 55 -7.07 -13.28 3.48
N VAL A 56 -6.64 -12.68 4.60
CA VAL A 56 -5.45 -11.82 4.67
C VAL A 56 -4.16 -12.50 4.21
N TYR A 57 -4.01 -13.83 4.40
CA TYR A 57 -2.80 -14.57 4.04
C TYR A 57 -2.73 -14.82 2.53
N THR A 58 -3.85 -15.22 1.91
CA THR A 58 -3.97 -15.33 0.45
C THR A 58 -3.78 -13.96 -0.20
N PHE A 59 -4.39 -12.92 0.37
CA PHE A 59 -4.21 -11.55 -0.08
C PHE A 59 -2.74 -11.13 -0.01
N TYR A 60 -2.05 -11.36 1.11
CA TYR A 60 -0.65 -10.99 1.29
C TYR A 60 0.24 -11.54 0.17
N ILE A 61 0.09 -12.83 -0.15
CA ILE A 61 0.88 -13.48 -1.21
C ILE A 61 0.51 -12.87 -2.57
N ARG A 62 -0.80 -12.77 -2.87
CA ARG A 62 -1.29 -12.23 -4.15
C ARG A 62 -0.83 -10.78 -4.36
N SER A 63 -1.12 -9.91 -3.41
CA SER A 63 -0.80 -8.48 -3.47
C SER A 63 0.72 -8.27 -3.58
N THR A 64 1.52 -9.00 -2.80
CA THR A 64 2.98 -8.89 -2.87
C THR A 64 3.52 -9.29 -4.25
N VAL A 65 3.14 -10.46 -4.76
CA VAL A 65 3.66 -10.98 -6.04
C VAL A 65 3.14 -10.15 -7.22
N MET A 66 1.82 -9.92 -7.27
CA MET A 66 1.20 -9.19 -8.37
C MET A 66 1.53 -7.70 -8.34
N GLY A 67 1.69 -7.10 -7.16
CA GLY A 67 2.21 -5.75 -6.97
C GLY A 67 3.62 -5.60 -7.53
N HIS A 68 4.50 -6.56 -7.22
CA HIS A 68 5.85 -6.55 -7.75
C HIS A 68 5.90 -6.64 -9.28
N ILE A 69 5.07 -7.52 -9.87
CA ILE A 69 4.91 -7.64 -11.32
C ILE A 69 4.34 -6.35 -11.92
N SER A 70 3.35 -5.74 -11.26
CA SER A 70 2.75 -4.45 -11.66
C SER A 70 3.80 -3.34 -11.69
N ALA A 71 4.63 -3.23 -10.64
CA ALA A 71 5.74 -2.28 -10.55
C ALA A 71 6.70 -2.40 -11.76
N TRP A 72 7.09 -3.63 -12.10
CA TRP A 72 7.92 -3.91 -13.27
C TRP A 72 7.25 -3.48 -14.58
N LYS A 73 5.97 -3.82 -14.77
CA LYS A 73 5.22 -3.43 -15.98
C LYS A 73 5.15 -1.91 -16.13
N LEU A 74 4.83 -1.19 -15.05
CA LEU A 74 4.77 0.27 -15.02
C LEU A 74 6.13 0.90 -15.33
N GLU A 75 7.20 0.35 -14.75
CA GLU A 75 8.55 0.87 -14.95
C GLU A 75 9.06 0.63 -16.36
N LEU A 76 8.86 -0.57 -16.92
CA LEU A 76 9.21 -0.88 -18.31
C LEU A 76 8.44 0.00 -19.30
N LYS A 77 7.16 0.29 -19.03
CA LYS A 77 6.37 1.25 -19.83
C LYS A 77 6.99 2.65 -19.80
N ARG A 78 7.42 3.12 -18.61
CA ARG A 78 8.10 4.42 -18.47
C ARG A 78 9.44 4.45 -19.20
N LEU A 79 10.25 3.40 -19.08
CA LEU A 79 11.56 3.31 -19.73
C LEU A 79 11.41 3.31 -21.25
N ARG A 80 10.45 2.55 -21.81
CA ARG A 80 10.13 2.55 -23.24
C ARG A 80 9.72 3.94 -23.73
N LYS A 81 8.84 4.63 -23.00
CA LYS A 81 8.41 6.00 -23.36
C LYS A 81 9.57 7.01 -23.35
N LYS A 82 10.62 6.76 -22.57
CA LYS A 82 11.80 7.63 -22.47
C LYS A 82 13.03 7.08 -23.23
N GLU A 83 12.86 6.02 -24.00
CA GLU A 83 13.92 5.38 -24.79
C GLU A 83 15.15 4.98 -23.95
N TYR A 84 14.90 4.54 -22.71
CA TYR A 84 15.96 4.04 -21.83
C TYR A 84 16.02 2.51 -21.85
N SER A 85 17.24 1.97 -21.74
CA SER A 85 17.46 0.54 -21.57
C SER A 85 16.79 0.00 -20.28
N PRO A 86 16.12 -1.17 -20.35
CA PRO A 86 15.63 -1.88 -19.17
C PRO A 86 16.73 -2.20 -18.15
N ILE A 87 17.96 -2.42 -18.61
CA ILE A 87 19.12 -2.68 -17.75
C ILE A 87 19.94 -1.39 -17.69
N SER A 88 19.56 -0.50 -16.78
CA SER A 88 20.26 0.77 -16.56
C SER A 88 20.00 1.32 -15.16
N LEU A 89 20.87 2.24 -14.69
CA LEU A 89 20.62 3.00 -13.45
C LEU A 89 19.40 3.94 -13.56
N ARG A 90 18.87 4.13 -14.77
CA ARG A 90 17.60 4.84 -14.96
C ARG A 90 16.40 3.96 -14.60
N ASN A 91 16.55 2.64 -14.49
CA ASN A 91 15.52 1.73 -14.03
C ASN A 91 15.37 1.80 -12.51
N ARG A 92 14.19 2.22 -12.06
CA ARG A 92 13.83 2.38 -10.65
C ARG A 92 13.70 1.06 -9.90
N MET A 93 13.38 -0.05 -10.59
CA MET A 93 13.38 -1.40 -10.00
C MET A 93 14.82 -1.82 -9.67
N ILE A 94 15.73 -1.71 -10.64
CA ILE A 94 17.15 -2.06 -10.46
C ILE A 94 17.78 -1.24 -9.34
N THR A 95 17.61 0.08 -9.36
CA THR A 95 18.15 0.94 -8.30
C THR A 95 17.51 0.67 -6.94
N GLY A 96 16.24 0.25 -6.89
CA GLY A 96 15.57 -0.17 -5.65
C GLY A 96 16.16 -1.46 -5.07
N TYR A 97 16.50 -2.44 -5.92
CA TYR A 97 17.20 -3.64 -5.47
C TYR A 97 18.62 -3.33 -4.99
N MET A 98 19.35 -2.45 -5.69
CA MET A 98 20.68 -2.01 -5.24
C MET A 98 20.62 -1.34 -3.86
N MET A 99 19.62 -0.48 -3.62
CA MET A 99 19.41 0.15 -2.31
C MET A 99 19.09 -0.89 -1.22
N SER A 100 18.36 -1.95 -1.54
CA SER A 100 18.03 -3.03 -0.58
C SER A 100 19.25 -3.92 -0.33
N ALA A 101 20.02 -4.24 -1.38
CA ALA A 101 21.28 -4.96 -1.29
C ALA A 101 22.32 -4.21 -0.46
N PHE A 102 22.34 -2.88 -0.52
CA PHE A 102 23.15 -2.05 0.37
C PHE A 102 22.80 -2.32 1.84
N TRP A 103 21.51 -2.32 2.21
CA TRP A 103 21.10 -2.64 3.59
C TRP A 103 21.47 -4.06 3.98
N CYS A 104 21.26 -5.05 3.09
CA CYS A 104 21.72 -6.42 3.33
C CYS A 104 23.22 -6.47 3.63
N ALA A 105 24.04 -5.74 2.87
CA ALA A 105 25.49 -5.68 3.10
C ALA A 105 25.81 -5.02 4.44
N VAL A 106 25.18 -3.89 4.79
CA VAL A 106 25.37 -3.22 6.09
C VAL A 106 25.10 -4.17 7.25
N PHE A 107 23.97 -4.87 7.25
CA PHE A 107 23.62 -5.80 8.33
C PHE A 107 24.47 -7.07 8.32
N TYR A 108 24.92 -7.54 7.15
CA TYR A 108 25.88 -8.63 7.05
C TYR A 108 27.25 -8.25 7.62
N PHE A 109 27.77 -7.06 7.31
CA PHE A 109 29.06 -6.62 7.87
C PHE A 109 28.98 -6.33 9.37
N ALA A 110 27.81 -5.92 9.88
CA ALA A 110 27.62 -5.65 11.31
C ALA A 110 27.45 -6.93 12.15
N GLY A 111 26.78 -7.97 11.62
CA GLY A 111 26.39 -9.15 12.40
C GLY A 111 26.54 -10.49 11.70
N GLY A 112 27.27 -10.54 10.58
CA GLY A 112 27.40 -11.72 9.73
C GLY A 112 26.07 -12.21 9.17
N PHE A 113 25.96 -13.52 8.95
CA PHE A 113 24.71 -14.16 8.52
C PHE A 113 23.56 -13.95 9.50
N PHE A 114 23.83 -13.86 10.80
CA PHE A 114 22.80 -13.59 11.80
C PHE A 114 22.19 -12.20 11.61
N GLY A 115 23.03 -11.17 11.43
CA GLY A 115 22.57 -9.81 11.11
C GLY A 115 21.74 -9.76 9.83
N LEU A 116 22.17 -10.46 8.78
CA LEU A 116 21.42 -10.56 7.52
C LEU A 116 20.04 -11.23 7.70
N ILE A 117 19.97 -12.34 8.44
CA ILE A 117 18.71 -13.05 8.71
C ILE A 117 17.75 -12.16 9.51
N LEU A 118 18.24 -11.44 10.53
CA LEU A 118 17.41 -10.51 11.31
C LEU A 118 16.86 -9.39 10.44
N PHE A 119 17.69 -8.80 9.56
CA PHE A 119 17.25 -7.78 8.62
C PHE A 119 16.17 -8.31 7.66
N LEU A 120 16.39 -9.45 7.03
CA LEU A 120 15.42 -10.04 6.10
C LEU A 120 14.13 -10.44 6.80
N GLY A 121 14.21 -10.97 8.02
CA GLY A 121 13.05 -11.28 8.86
C GLY A 121 12.23 -10.03 9.21
N GLN A 122 12.90 -8.93 9.60
CA GLN A 122 12.26 -7.64 9.82
C GLN A 122 11.64 -7.09 8.54
N ALA A 123 12.32 -7.17 7.40
CA ALA A 123 11.82 -6.68 6.12
C ALA A 123 10.55 -7.43 5.70
N ALA A 124 10.55 -8.76 5.82
CA ALA A 124 9.38 -9.60 5.57
C ALA A 124 8.21 -9.26 6.51
N PHE A 125 8.49 -9.09 7.81
CA PHE A 125 7.47 -8.69 8.79
C PHE A 125 6.89 -7.31 8.49
N ALA A 126 7.73 -6.33 8.18
CA ALA A 126 7.29 -4.97 7.83
C ALA A 126 6.44 -4.96 6.54
N LYS A 127 6.82 -5.76 5.53
CA LYS A 127 6.02 -5.95 4.31
C LYS A 127 4.68 -6.60 4.62
N PHE A 128 4.65 -7.65 5.45
CA PHE A 128 3.40 -8.27 5.87
C PHE A 128 2.46 -7.28 6.55
N ILE A 129 2.95 -6.51 7.52
CA ILE A 129 2.15 -5.47 8.20
C ILE A 129 1.59 -4.44 7.20
N LEU A 130 2.40 -3.98 6.24
CA LEU A 130 1.93 -3.06 5.19
C LEU A 130 0.80 -3.67 4.36
N GLU A 131 0.90 -4.94 3.98
CA GLU A 131 -0.17 -5.60 3.23
C GLU A 131 -1.42 -5.85 4.07
N VAL A 132 -1.30 -6.09 5.39
CA VAL A 132 -2.49 -6.14 6.27
C VAL A 132 -3.20 -4.79 6.31
N VAL A 133 -2.44 -3.68 6.27
CA VAL A 133 -3.00 -2.33 6.18
C VAL A 133 -3.74 -2.13 4.86
N ASN A 134 -3.10 -2.45 3.71
CA ASN A 134 -3.78 -2.41 2.41
C ASN A 134 -5.05 -3.28 2.39
N TYR A 135 -4.94 -4.50 2.94
CA TYR A 135 -6.04 -5.45 3.01
C TYR A 135 -7.25 -4.85 3.72
N MET A 136 -7.06 -4.31 4.93
CA MET A 136 -8.16 -3.80 5.73
C MET A 136 -8.73 -2.49 5.18
N GLU A 137 -7.89 -1.66 4.55
CA GLU A 137 -8.28 -0.40 3.93
C GLU A 137 -9.05 -0.57 2.61
N HIS A 138 -8.82 -1.66 1.88
CA HIS A 138 -9.42 -1.92 0.57
C HIS A 138 -10.20 -3.24 0.52
N TYR A 139 -10.69 -3.72 1.66
CA TYR A 139 -11.45 -4.96 1.72
C TYR A 139 -12.83 -4.82 1.09
N GLY A 140 -13.07 -5.54 -0.01
CA GLY A 140 -14.38 -5.73 -0.62
C GLY A 140 -14.97 -4.52 -1.35
N LEU A 141 -14.43 -3.31 -1.13
CA LEU A 141 -14.87 -2.09 -1.80
C LEU A 141 -14.37 -2.11 -3.25
N SER A 142 -15.30 -2.15 -4.20
CA SER A 142 -14.99 -2.26 -5.62
C SER A 142 -15.54 -1.09 -6.43
N ARG A 143 -14.94 -0.83 -7.59
CA ARG A 143 -15.43 0.16 -8.54
C ARG A 143 -15.25 -0.31 -9.97
N LYS A 144 -16.04 0.27 -10.86
CA LYS A 144 -15.82 0.11 -12.30
C LYS A 144 -14.53 0.83 -12.70
N PRO A 145 -13.68 0.27 -13.59
CA PRO A 145 -12.42 0.90 -14.00
C PRO A 145 -12.57 2.33 -14.55
N GLU A 146 -13.72 2.65 -15.12
CA GLU A 146 -14.04 3.95 -15.71
C GLU A 146 -14.46 5.00 -14.66
N GLN A 147 -14.89 4.57 -13.48
CA GLN A 147 -15.33 5.47 -12.40
C GLN A 147 -14.12 6.12 -11.73
N PRO A 148 -14.12 7.45 -11.47
CA PRO A 148 -13.04 8.08 -10.72
C PRO A 148 -12.95 7.54 -9.27
N VAL A 149 -11.76 7.64 -8.67
CA VAL A 149 -11.56 7.25 -7.27
C VAL A 149 -12.23 8.28 -6.36
N GLY A 150 -13.38 7.93 -5.81
CA GLY A 150 -14.09 8.65 -4.75
C GLY A 150 -13.84 8.11 -3.33
N PRO A 151 -14.26 8.87 -2.29
CA PRO A 151 -14.09 8.49 -0.88
C PRO A 151 -14.73 7.14 -0.49
N GLU A 152 -15.73 6.71 -1.23
CA GLU A 152 -16.46 5.45 -1.05
C GLU A 152 -15.65 4.19 -1.42
N HIS A 153 -14.49 4.32 -2.06
CA HIS A 153 -13.68 3.19 -2.53
C HIS A 153 -12.56 2.75 -1.58
N SER A 154 -12.60 3.23 -0.33
CA SER A 154 -11.65 2.83 0.71
C SER A 154 -12.25 3.03 2.09
N TRP A 155 -11.86 2.19 3.04
CA TRP A 155 -12.25 2.32 4.44
C TRP A 155 -11.43 3.40 5.13
N ASN A 156 -12.09 4.22 5.94
CA ASN A 156 -11.53 5.37 6.64
C ASN A 156 -11.49 5.12 8.16
N SER A 157 -10.61 5.79 8.89
CA SER A 157 -10.68 5.82 10.36
C SER A 157 -10.35 7.20 10.92
N THR A 158 -11.24 7.71 11.77
CA THR A 158 -11.09 9.00 12.45
C THR A 158 -10.61 8.86 13.90
N LYS A 159 -10.21 7.66 14.33
CA LYS A 159 -9.80 7.40 15.73
C LYS A 159 -8.45 8.07 16.03
N THR A 160 -8.44 8.96 17.01
CA THR A 160 -7.31 9.84 17.36
C THR A 160 -5.98 9.12 17.55
N MET A 161 -5.96 8.00 18.29
CA MET A 161 -4.73 7.23 18.52
C MET A 161 -4.15 6.68 17.22
N SER A 162 -5.01 6.16 16.34
CA SER A 162 -4.60 5.65 15.03
C SER A 162 -4.09 6.78 14.13
N THR A 163 -4.76 7.93 14.13
CA THR A 163 -4.33 9.12 13.38
C THR A 163 -2.98 9.65 13.84
N LEU A 164 -2.70 9.63 15.15
CA LEU A 164 -1.42 10.09 15.70
C LEU A 164 -0.28 9.12 15.37
N VAL A 165 -0.47 7.81 15.60
CA VAL A 165 0.57 6.80 15.39
C VAL A 165 0.90 6.63 13.90
N LEU A 166 -0.09 6.77 13.02
CA LEU A 166 0.07 6.53 11.59
C LEU A 166 0.17 7.83 10.79
N PHE A 167 0.46 8.97 11.44
CA PHE A 167 0.62 10.26 10.77
C PHE A 167 -0.52 10.58 9.80
N SER A 168 -1.77 10.45 10.26
CA SER A 168 -2.99 10.69 9.47
C SER A 168 -3.17 9.82 8.21
N LEU A 169 -2.41 8.73 8.05
CA LEU A 169 -2.71 7.67 7.06
C LEU A 169 -4.14 7.15 7.23
N THR A 170 -4.69 7.26 8.44
CA THR A 170 -6.07 6.86 8.72
C THR A 170 -7.13 7.64 7.95
N ARG A 171 -6.79 8.82 7.40
CA ARG A 171 -7.64 9.61 6.48
C ARG A 171 -7.56 9.04 5.06
N HIS A 172 -7.75 7.74 4.94
CA HIS A 172 -7.33 6.96 3.79
C HIS A 172 -8.12 7.30 2.51
N SER A 173 -9.42 7.53 2.66
CA SER A 173 -10.27 8.00 1.56
C SER A 173 -9.77 9.30 0.94
N ALA A 174 -9.38 10.28 1.77
CA ALA A 174 -8.83 11.54 1.29
C ALA A 174 -7.43 11.37 0.68
N HIS A 175 -6.64 10.44 1.21
CA HIS A 175 -5.35 10.06 0.65
C HIS A 175 -5.47 9.49 -0.76
N HIS A 176 -6.45 8.62 -1.03
CA HIS A 176 -6.68 8.04 -2.36
C HIS A 176 -7.31 8.99 -3.36
N GLU A 177 -8.21 9.85 -2.91
CA GLU A 177 -8.83 10.86 -3.78
C GLU A 177 -7.82 11.97 -4.14
N THR A 178 -7.01 12.42 -3.17
CA THR A 178 -6.09 13.56 -3.32
C THR A 178 -4.65 13.23 -2.87
N PRO A 179 -3.97 12.25 -3.49
CA PRO A 179 -2.68 11.72 -3.00
C PRO A 179 -1.52 12.73 -3.00
N ARG A 180 -1.69 13.86 -3.70
CA ARG A 180 -0.69 14.94 -3.75
C ARG A 180 -0.77 15.89 -2.57
N VAL A 181 -1.89 15.92 -1.84
CA VAL A 181 -2.05 16.74 -0.63
C VAL A 181 -1.15 16.17 0.46
N LYS A 182 -0.72 17.01 1.40
CA LYS A 182 0.15 16.57 2.50
C LYS A 182 -0.70 15.96 3.60
N PHE A 183 -0.26 14.85 4.22
CA PHE A 183 -1.05 14.14 5.23
C PHE A 183 -1.62 15.03 6.34
N TRP A 184 -0.87 16.05 6.78
CA TRP A 184 -1.30 16.99 7.83
C TRP A 184 -2.36 18.00 7.39
N LYS A 185 -2.69 18.04 6.09
CA LYS A 185 -3.76 18.87 5.49
C LYS A 185 -4.95 18.05 4.97
N LEU A 186 -4.93 16.73 5.11
CA LEU A 186 -6.05 15.90 4.65
C LEU A 186 -7.26 16.11 5.56
N ASP A 187 -8.44 16.37 5.02
CA ASP A 187 -9.66 16.45 5.83
C ASP A 187 -10.28 15.05 6.01
N PRO A 188 -10.86 14.73 7.18
CA PRO A 188 -11.56 13.47 7.37
C PRO A 188 -12.93 13.50 6.70
N TYR A 189 -13.20 12.53 5.82
CA TYR A 189 -14.54 12.28 5.32
C TYR A 189 -15.39 11.55 6.36
N LYS A 190 -16.47 12.21 6.82
CA LYS A 190 -17.45 11.62 7.75
C LYS A 190 -18.40 10.65 7.05
N ASP A 191 -18.69 10.89 5.76
CA ASP A 191 -19.64 10.11 4.97
C ASP A 191 -18.99 8.96 4.19
N ALA A 192 -17.66 8.80 4.30
CA ALA A 192 -16.92 7.68 3.73
C ALA A 192 -17.09 6.41 4.59
N PRO A 193 -16.95 5.21 4.02
CA PRO A 193 -17.00 3.94 4.75
C PRO A 193 -16.03 3.99 5.94
N GLN A 194 -16.51 3.71 7.14
CA GLN A 194 -15.68 3.77 8.35
C GLN A 194 -15.29 2.37 8.81
N MET A 195 -14.03 2.22 9.20
CA MET A 195 -13.55 1.04 9.89
C MET A 195 -14.29 0.87 11.22
N PRO A 196 -14.75 -0.35 11.58
CA PRO A 196 -15.45 -0.60 12.83
C PRO A 196 -14.62 -0.26 14.07
N TYR A 197 -13.29 -0.41 13.99
CA TYR A 197 -12.34 -0.15 15.07
C TYR A 197 -11.16 0.72 14.59
N GLY A 198 -10.30 1.12 15.54
CA GLY A 198 -9.02 1.76 15.22
C GLY A 198 -8.04 0.79 14.58
N TYR A 199 -7.01 1.32 13.92
CA TYR A 199 -6.08 0.53 13.08
C TYR A 199 -5.43 -0.65 13.80
N LEU A 200 -4.94 -0.45 15.02
CA LEU A 200 -4.25 -1.51 15.77
C LEU A 200 -5.19 -2.68 16.08
N THR A 201 -6.40 -2.37 16.55
CA THR A 201 -7.42 -3.38 16.83
C THR A 201 -7.82 -4.12 15.56
N THR A 202 -8.06 -3.37 14.47
CA THR A 202 -8.45 -3.98 13.20
C THR A 202 -7.34 -4.85 12.63
N LEU A 203 -6.08 -4.41 12.68
CA LEU A 203 -4.93 -5.19 12.24
C LEU A 203 -4.91 -6.57 12.89
N ILE A 204 -5.09 -6.64 14.22
CA ILE A 204 -5.14 -7.91 14.96
C ILE A 204 -6.34 -8.75 14.53
N ILE A 205 -7.51 -8.13 14.38
CA ILE A 205 -8.74 -8.82 13.96
C ILE A 205 -8.58 -9.43 12.55
N CYS A 206 -7.96 -8.73 11.61
CA CYS A 206 -7.73 -9.22 10.25
C CYS A 206 -6.91 -10.52 10.20
N LEU A 207 -6.05 -10.76 11.20
CA LEU A 207 -5.27 -12.01 11.31
C LEU A 207 -6.13 -13.23 11.66
N ILE A 208 -7.39 -13.02 12.05
CA ILE A 208 -8.38 -14.05 12.36
C ILE A 208 -9.54 -13.92 11.34
N PRO A 209 -9.43 -14.50 10.13
CA PRO A 209 -10.38 -14.23 9.04
C PRO A 209 -11.86 -14.45 9.39
N PRO A 210 -12.27 -15.52 10.11
CA PRO A 210 -13.67 -15.68 10.50
C PRO A 210 -14.20 -14.54 11.38
N LEU A 211 -13.36 -14.00 12.28
CA LEU A 211 -13.71 -12.87 13.13
C LEU A 211 -13.79 -11.58 12.31
N TRP A 212 -12.82 -11.36 11.43
CA TRP A 212 -12.82 -10.23 10.50
C TRP A 212 -14.10 -10.17 9.67
N TYR A 213 -14.47 -11.29 9.02
CA TYR A 213 -15.67 -11.35 8.18
C TYR A 213 -16.94 -11.06 8.98
N LYS A 214 -17.06 -11.59 10.20
CA LYS A 214 -18.19 -11.31 11.09
C LYS A 214 -18.33 -9.82 11.40
N ILE A 215 -17.21 -9.10 11.49
CA ILE A 215 -17.16 -7.68 11.86
C ILE A 215 -17.36 -6.76 10.66
N ILE A 216 -16.71 -7.04 9.52
CA ILE A 216 -16.71 -6.12 8.36
C ILE A 216 -17.93 -6.31 7.44
N ASN A 217 -18.47 -7.52 7.35
CA ASN A 217 -19.53 -7.83 6.38
C ASN A 217 -20.81 -6.98 6.55
N PRO A 218 -21.29 -6.64 7.76
CA PRO A 218 -22.45 -5.76 7.90
C PRO A 218 -22.26 -4.42 7.20
N SER A 219 -21.15 -3.71 7.49
CA SER A 219 -20.84 -2.42 6.86
C SER A 219 -20.55 -2.55 5.37
N LEU A 220 -19.92 -3.64 4.93
CA LEU A 220 -19.69 -3.90 3.51
C LEU A 220 -21.01 -4.11 2.76
N ASN A 221 -21.96 -4.85 3.33
CA ASN A 221 -23.26 -5.08 2.71
C ASN A 221 -24.09 -3.78 2.61
N GLU A 222 -24.04 -2.92 3.65
CA GLU A 222 -24.67 -1.59 3.61
C GLU A 222 -24.06 -0.73 2.49
N TRP A 223 -22.73 -0.77 2.34
CA TRP A 223 -22.04 -0.09 1.26
C TRP A 223 -22.43 -0.64 -0.12
N GLU A 224 -22.51 -1.96 -0.29
CA GLU A 224 -22.92 -2.60 -1.55
C GLU A 224 -24.33 -2.15 -1.96
N GLN A 225 -25.29 -2.14 -1.03
CA GLN A 225 -26.66 -1.70 -1.29
C GLN A 225 -26.74 -0.24 -1.77
N LYS A 226 -25.83 0.61 -1.31
CA LYS A 226 -25.79 2.03 -1.68
C LYS A 226 -25.07 2.30 -3.00
N ASN A 227 -24.06 1.51 -3.34
CA ASN A 227 -23.09 1.85 -4.40
C ASN A 227 -23.08 0.89 -5.59
N LEU A 228 -23.60 -0.34 -5.45
CA LEU A 228 -23.72 -1.28 -6.56
C LEU A 228 -25.14 -1.24 -7.11
N PRO A 229 -25.32 -1.25 -8.45
CA PRO A 229 -26.64 -1.39 -9.05
C PRO A 229 -27.25 -2.75 -8.66
N ALA A 230 -28.57 -2.75 -8.44
CA ALA A 230 -29.36 -3.96 -8.19
C ALA A 230 -29.32 -4.95 -9.37
#